data_AF-A0A973IMU6-F1
#
_entry.id   AF-A0A973IMU6-F1
#
_cell.length_a   1.000
_cell.length_b   1.000
_cell.length_c   1.000
_cell.angle_alpha   90.00
_cell.angle_beta   90.00
_cell.angle_gamma   90.00
#
_symmetry.space_group_name_H-M   'P 1'
#
loop_
_entity.id
_entity.type
_entity.pdbx_description
1 polymer ?
#
loop_
_entity_poly.entity_id
_entity_poly.type
_entity_poly.pdbx_seq_one_letter_code
_entity_poly.pdbx_strand_id
1 'polypeptide(L)'
;MGELTESLASALLIGALPVFFLTFVIVQWSLKRGLFTGDSDAQLQTDIDQLRKRQKDGEDEAKDAPQLNPAERQWLQFGGRFYGMVALYTWLREEWFEVVDLLQSLGDLLRLDLSVLIDFFIDSLMNFVTAIAWPAYWLARVQEHQWLWVLLAYGAYLAGMRAARRYCQRQLSES
;
A
#
# COMPACT_ATOMS: atom_id res chain seq x y z
N MET A 1 7.61 15.00 26.10
CA MET A 1 8.28 15.12 24.78
C MET A 1 8.61 13.75 24.16
N GLY A 2 8.93 12.70 24.92
CA GLY A 2 9.27 11.37 24.37
C GLY A 2 8.13 10.61 23.68
N GLU A 3 6.92 10.63 24.23
CA GLU A 3 5.79 9.84 23.67
C GLU A 3 5.35 10.30 22.26
N LEU A 4 5.44 11.61 21.98
CA LEU A 4 5.12 12.17 20.67
C LEU A 4 6.15 11.79 19.61
N THR A 5 7.44 11.87 19.97
CA THR A 5 8.52 11.54 19.05
C THR A 5 8.54 10.05 18.69
N GLU A 6 8.25 9.19 19.65
CA GLU A 6 8.14 7.74 19.42
C GLU A 6 6.92 7.39 18.56
N SER A 7 5.78 8.02 18.81
CA SER A 7 4.58 7.86 17.99
C SER A 7 4.78 8.35 16.55
N LEU A 8 5.49 9.47 16.36
CA LEU A 8 5.82 10.00 15.03
C LEU A 8 6.81 9.12 14.27
N ALA A 9 7.89 8.66 14.92
CA ALA A 9 8.86 7.77 14.30
C ALA A 9 8.20 6.46 13.85
N SER A 10 7.35 5.90 14.71
CA SER A 10 6.56 4.70 14.42
C SER A 10 5.61 4.93 13.25
N ALA A 11 4.84 6.02 13.27
CA ALA A 11 3.91 6.37 12.20
C ALA A 11 4.62 6.55 10.84
N LEU A 12 5.83 7.13 10.84
CA LEU A 12 6.63 7.31 9.64
C LEU A 12 7.19 5.99 9.11
N LEU A 13 7.86 5.22 9.95
CA LEU A 13 8.57 4.01 9.52
C LEU A 13 7.61 2.85 9.19
N ILE A 14 6.50 2.76 9.91
CA ILE A 14 5.59 1.62 9.85
C ILE A 14 4.38 1.94 8.99
N GLY A 15 3.90 3.18 9.04
CA GLY A 15 2.73 3.58 8.29
C GLY A 15 3.07 4.27 6.99
N ALA A 16 3.76 5.40 7.08
CA ALA A 16 4.03 6.24 5.93
C ALA A 16 4.95 5.53 4.92
N LEU A 17 6.05 4.92 5.37
CA LEU A 17 7.06 4.35 4.49
C LEU A 17 6.55 3.13 3.69
N PRO A 18 5.83 2.16 4.29
CA PRO A 18 5.28 1.03 3.53
C PRO A 18 4.18 1.46 2.56
N VAL A 19 3.28 2.36 2.98
CA VAL A 19 2.24 2.92 2.09
C VAL A 19 2.89 3.68 0.93
N PHE A 20 3.91 4.49 1.19
CA PHE A 20 4.68 5.18 0.16
C PHE A 20 5.27 4.19 -0.84
N PHE A 21 5.97 3.16 -0.36
CA PHE A 21 6.66 2.20 -1.21
C PHE A 21 5.68 1.37 -2.04
N LEU A 22 4.64 0.85 -1.42
CA LEU A 22 3.61 0.06 -2.09
C LEU A 22 2.86 0.89 -3.13
N THR A 23 2.53 2.15 -2.81
CA THR A 23 1.96 3.09 -3.77
C THR A 23 2.90 3.35 -4.93
N PHE A 24 4.18 3.62 -4.63
CA PHE A 24 5.20 3.87 -5.64
C PHE A 24 5.34 2.70 -6.61
N VAL A 25 5.49 1.47 -6.10
CA VAL A 25 5.70 0.26 -6.90
C VAL A 25 4.51 -0.01 -7.81
N ILE A 26 3.29 -0.02 -7.28
CA ILE A 26 2.09 -0.33 -8.07
C ILE A 26 1.86 0.73 -9.13
N VAL A 27 1.88 2.01 -8.75
CA VAL A 27 1.64 3.10 -9.70
C VAL A 27 2.73 3.14 -10.76
N GLN A 28 3.99 2.90 -10.39
CA GLN A 28 5.08 2.82 -11.36
C GLN A 28 4.88 1.65 -12.34
N TRP A 29 4.51 0.46 -11.86
CA TRP A 29 4.22 -0.68 -12.74
C TRP A 29 3.07 -0.37 -13.69
N SER A 30 1.99 0.20 -13.18
CA SER A 30 0.84 0.55 -14.02
C SER A 30 1.19 1.62 -15.07
N LEU A 31 2.00 2.62 -14.73
CA LEU A 31 2.51 3.60 -15.69
C LEU A 31 3.39 2.96 -16.77
N LYS A 32 4.35 2.11 -16.38
CA LYS A 32 5.25 1.43 -17.33
C LYS A 32 4.53 0.52 -18.31
N ARG A 33 3.40 -0.02 -17.89
CA ARG A 33 2.57 -0.94 -18.70
C ARG A 33 1.55 -0.19 -19.56
N GLY A 34 1.54 1.14 -19.51
CA GLY A 34 0.59 1.97 -20.25
C GLY A 34 -0.85 1.88 -19.72
N LEU A 35 -1.04 1.36 -18.50
CA LEU A 35 -2.36 1.36 -17.86
C LEU A 35 -2.78 2.77 -17.47
N PHE A 36 -1.79 3.59 -17.09
CA PHE A 36 -1.96 5.00 -16.72
C PHE A 36 -1.12 5.88 -17.65
N THR A 37 -1.64 7.06 -17.98
CA THR A 37 -0.96 8.06 -18.81
C THR A 37 0.05 8.88 -18.01
N GLY A 38 -0.27 9.19 -16.75
CA GLY A 38 0.67 9.88 -15.85
C GLY A 38 0.91 11.35 -16.19
N ASP A 39 -0.02 12.02 -16.89
CA ASP A 39 0.13 13.43 -17.24
C ASP A 39 -0.10 14.36 -16.05
N SER A 40 -1.06 14.03 -15.18
CA SER A 40 -1.38 14.83 -13.99
C SER A 40 -1.93 13.97 -12.84
N ASP A 41 -1.96 14.52 -11.63
CA ASP A 41 -2.54 13.83 -10.46
C ASP A 41 -4.04 13.55 -10.67
N ALA A 42 -4.75 14.45 -11.36
CA ALA A 42 -6.16 14.28 -11.69
C ALA A 42 -6.38 13.21 -12.77
N GLN A 43 -5.53 13.19 -13.80
CA GLN A 43 -5.61 12.17 -14.85
C GLN A 43 -5.34 10.78 -14.29
N LEU A 44 -4.35 10.65 -13.39
CA LEU A 44 -4.01 9.37 -12.77
C LEU A 44 -5.18 8.84 -11.92
N GLN A 45 -5.94 9.71 -11.25
CA GLN A 45 -7.16 9.32 -10.54
C GLN A 45 -8.30 8.90 -11.49
N THR A 46 -8.41 9.53 -12.65
CA THR A 46 -9.37 9.15 -13.70
C THR A 46 -9.01 7.80 -14.30
N ASP A 47 -7.73 7.57 -14.60
CA ASP A 47 -7.25 6.32 -15.18
C ASP A 47 -7.49 5.16 -14.21
N ILE A 48 -7.23 5.36 -12.90
CA ILE A 48 -7.59 4.40 -11.84
C ILE A 48 -9.08 4.07 -11.84
N ASP A 49 -9.96 5.08 -11.87
CA ASP A 49 -11.41 4.88 -11.83
C ASP A 49 -11.91 4.12 -13.07
N GLN A 50 -11.35 4.42 -14.24
CA GLN A 50 -11.66 3.71 -15.48
C GLN A 50 -11.20 2.26 -15.40
N LEU A 51 -9.96 2.00 -14.97
CA LEU A 51 -9.43 0.64 -14.84
C LEU A 51 -10.27 -0.20 -13.86
N ARG A 52 -10.64 0.39 -12.72
CA ARG A 52 -11.52 -0.24 -11.73
C ARG A 52 -12.87 -0.60 -12.32
N LYS A 53 -13.47 0.31 -13.10
CA LYS A 53 -14.76 0.07 -13.74
C LYS A 53 -14.67 -1.10 -14.72
N ARG A 54 -13.65 -1.12 -15.57
CA ARG A 54 -13.39 -2.23 -16.51
C ARG A 54 -13.27 -3.57 -15.79
N GLN A 55 -12.49 -3.62 -14.71
CA GLN A 55 -12.36 -4.82 -13.87
C GLN A 55 -13.71 -5.26 -13.28
N LYS A 56 -14.49 -4.32 -12.74
CA LYS A 56 -15.81 -4.62 -12.17
C LYS A 56 -16.77 -5.19 -13.21
N ASP A 57 -16.67 -4.69 -14.45
CA ASP A 57 -17.50 -5.11 -15.57
C ASP A 57 -16.96 -6.39 -16.24
N GLY A 58 -15.85 -6.96 -15.73
CA GLY A 58 -15.22 -8.20 -16.25
C GLY A 58 -14.46 -8.01 -17.56
N GLU A 59 -14.23 -6.76 -17.97
CA GLU A 59 -13.57 -6.43 -19.23
C GLU A 59 -12.05 -6.68 -19.17
N ASP A 60 -11.46 -6.85 -17.98
CA ASP A 60 -10.04 -7.20 -17.80
C ASP A 60 -9.71 -8.64 -18.23
N GLU A 61 -10.72 -9.48 -18.48
CA GLU A 61 -10.57 -10.86 -18.97
C GLU A 61 -10.71 -10.99 -20.50
N ALA A 62 -11.01 -9.90 -21.20
CA ALA A 62 -11.07 -9.90 -22.66
C ALA A 62 -9.69 -10.16 -23.27
N LYS A 63 -9.65 -10.80 -24.46
CA LYS A 63 -8.39 -11.20 -25.13
C LYS A 63 -7.41 -10.04 -25.37
N ASP A 64 -7.94 -8.83 -25.60
CA ASP A 64 -7.15 -7.63 -25.88
C ASP A 64 -7.03 -6.70 -24.66
N ALA A 65 -7.52 -7.13 -23.50
CA ALA A 65 -7.47 -6.33 -22.29
C ALA A 65 -6.03 -6.28 -21.72
N PRO A 66 -5.60 -5.12 -21.20
CA PRO A 66 -4.36 -5.04 -20.45
C PRO A 66 -4.44 -5.97 -19.23
N GLN A 67 -3.57 -6.97 -19.17
CA GLN A 67 -3.60 -7.95 -18.08
C GLN A 67 -3.25 -7.26 -16.76
N LEU A 68 -4.02 -7.47 -15.70
CA LEU A 68 -3.68 -6.95 -14.38
C LEU A 68 -2.82 -7.96 -13.65
N ASN A 69 -1.74 -7.50 -13.00
CA ASN A 69 -1.01 -8.36 -12.09
C ASN A 69 -1.86 -8.59 -10.81
N PRO A 70 -1.62 -9.67 -10.04
CA PRO A 70 -2.41 -9.97 -8.85
C PRO A 70 -2.52 -8.81 -7.86
N ALA A 71 -1.42 -8.09 -7.62
CA ALA A 71 -1.40 -6.93 -6.72
C ALA A 71 -2.25 -5.75 -7.25
N GLU A 72 -2.21 -5.46 -8.55
CA GLU A 72 -3.05 -4.41 -9.17
C GLU A 72 -4.52 -4.82 -9.12
N ARG A 73 -4.81 -6.10 -9.39
CA ARG A 73 -6.17 -6.65 -9.37
C ARG A 73 -6.78 -6.52 -7.97
N GLN A 74 -6.02 -6.92 -6.95
CA GLN A 74 -6.44 -6.89 -5.55
C GLN A 74 -6.59 -5.44 -5.04
N TRP A 75 -5.66 -4.55 -5.41
CA TRP A 75 -5.78 -3.12 -5.10
C TRP A 75 -7.04 -2.47 -5.67
N LEU A 76 -7.37 -2.75 -6.93
CA LEU A 76 -8.57 -2.22 -7.59
C LEU A 76 -9.85 -2.83 -6.99
N GLN A 77 -9.82 -4.10 -6.59
CA GLN A 77 -10.91 -4.76 -5.88
C GLN A 77 -11.21 -4.07 -4.54
N PHE A 78 -10.17 -3.63 -3.82
CA PHE A 78 -10.30 -2.84 -2.60
C PHE A 78 -10.62 -1.36 -2.82
N GLY A 79 -10.79 -0.94 -4.08
CA GLY A 79 -11.29 0.37 -4.45
C GLY A 79 -10.30 1.27 -5.20
N GLY A 80 -9.05 0.84 -5.38
CA GLY A 80 -8.09 1.46 -6.30
C GLY A 80 -7.49 2.80 -5.87
N ARG A 81 -7.87 3.36 -4.72
CA ARG A 81 -7.33 4.65 -4.23
C ARG A 81 -6.58 4.44 -2.91
N PHE A 82 -6.46 5.49 -2.09
CA PHE A 82 -5.81 5.41 -0.78
C PHE A 82 -6.34 4.24 0.07
N TYR A 83 -7.66 4.12 0.23
CA TYR A 83 -8.25 3.04 1.01
C TYR A 83 -7.94 1.66 0.40
N GLY A 84 -7.93 1.57 -0.92
CA GLY A 84 -7.51 0.35 -1.63
C GLY A 84 -6.06 -0.02 -1.33
N MET A 85 -5.15 0.95 -1.23
CA MET A 85 -3.75 0.67 -0.88
C MET A 85 -3.57 0.22 0.56
N VAL A 86 -4.30 0.84 1.49
CA VAL A 86 -4.28 0.38 2.88
C VAL A 86 -4.81 -1.04 2.97
N ALA A 87 -5.94 -1.32 2.34
CA ALA A 87 -6.53 -2.66 2.33
C ALA A 87 -5.62 -3.70 1.65
N LEU A 88 -4.97 -3.33 0.53
CA LEU A 88 -3.99 -4.19 -0.14
C LEU A 88 -2.81 -4.49 0.78
N TYR A 89 -2.30 -3.48 1.47
CA TYR A 89 -1.23 -3.65 2.43
C TYR A 89 -1.65 -4.58 3.58
N THR A 90 -2.86 -4.40 4.13
CA THR A 90 -3.43 -5.29 5.15
C THR A 90 -3.60 -6.72 4.64
N TRP A 91 -3.97 -6.89 3.37
CA TRP A 91 -4.11 -8.21 2.77
C TRP A 91 -2.75 -8.87 2.52
N LEU A 92 -1.77 -8.16 1.97
CA LEU A 92 -0.39 -8.66 1.79
C LEU A 92 0.24 -9.05 3.12
N ARG A 93 -0.14 -8.34 4.18
CA ARG A 93 0.21 -8.70 5.55
C ARG A 93 -0.31 -10.10 5.90
N GLU A 94 -1.61 -10.36 5.71
CA GLU A 94 -2.21 -11.67 6.02
C GLU A 94 -1.55 -12.78 5.22
N GLU A 95 -1.31 -12.56 3.93
CA GLU A 95 -0.57 -13.49 3.07
C GLU A 95 0.89 -13.71 3.57
N TRP A 96 1.54 -12.66 4.05
CA TRP A 96 2.89 -12.74 4.60
C TRP A 96 2.95 -13.59 5.87
N PHE A 97 1.91 -13.59 6.72
CA PHE A 97 1.86 -14.49 7.87
C PHE A 97 1.85 -15.95 7.47
N GLU A 98 1.10 -16.32 6.43
CA GLU A 98 1.07 -17.68 5.95
C GLU A 98 2.44 -18.12 5.41
N VAL A 99 3.13 -17.23 4.71
CA VAL A 99 4.50 -17.47 4.24
C VAL A 99 5.49 -17.58 5.41
N VAL A 100 5.35 -16.73 6.41
CA VAL A 100 6.22 -16.73 7.58
C VAL A 100 6.00 -17.96 8.44
N ASP A 101 4.75 -18.39 8.66
CA ASP A 101 4.42 -19.62 9.38
C ASP A 101 5.04 -20.84 8.67
N LEU A 102 4.96 -20.87 7.33
CA LEU A 102 5.66 -21.86 6.52
C LEU A 102 7.18 -21.79 6.70
N LEU A 103 7.78 -20.59 6.66
CA LEU A 103 9.23 -20.43 6.83
C LEU A 103 9.70 -20.73 8.26
N GLN A 104 8.90 -20.45 9.29
CA GLN A 104 9.17 -20.83 10.67
C GLN A 104 9.09 -22.34 10.83
N SER A 105 8.09 -23.01 10.26
CA SER A 105 8.02 -24.47 10.29
C SER A 105 9.24 -25.13 9.61
N LEU A 106 9.75 -24.51 8.54
CA LEU A 106 11.01 -24.92 7.89
C LEU A 106 12.25 -24.50 8.71
N GLY A 107 12.21 -23.36 9.36
CA GLY A 107 13.25 -22.82 10.24
C GLY A 107 13.43 -23.68 11.49
N ASP A 108 12.35 -24.16 12.10
CA ASP A 108 12.34 -25.10 13.22
C ASP A 108 12.94 -26.46 12.80
N LEU A 109 12.63 -26.90 11.58
CA LEU A 109 13.25 -28.08 10.98
C LEU A 109 14.76 -27.88 10.77
N LEU A 110 15.21 -26.65 10.50
CA LEU A 110 16.60 -26.28 10.20
C LEU A 110 17.36 -25.59 11.36
N ARG A 111 16.74 -25.40 12.53
CA ARG A 111 17.24 -24.66 13.71
C ARG A 111 17.64 -23.19 13.44
N LEU A 112 16.89 -22.46 12.63
CA LEU A 112 17.05 -21.01 12.42
C LEU A 112 16.00 -20.24 13.23
N ASP A 113 16.43 -19.32 14.10
CA ASP A 113 15.52 -18.49 14.89
C ASP A 113 15.23 -17.15 14.18
N LEU A 114 14.06 -17.07 13.56
CA LEU A 114 13.54 -15.87 12.89
C LEU A 114 12.48 -15.13 13.72
N SER A 115 12.05 -15.67 14.86
CA SER A 115 10.85 -15.23 15.60
C SER A 115 10.92 -13.76 15.99
N VAL A 116 12.07 -13.30 16.49
CA VAL A 116 12.23 -11.94 17.00
C VAL A 116 12.02 -10.86 15.93
N LEU A 117 12.51 -11.09 14.70
CA LEU A 117 12.35 -10.12 13.61
C LEU A 117 10.91 -10.11 13.09
N ILE A 118 10.29 -11.29 13.08
CA ILE A 118 8.90 -11.50 12.69
C ILE A 118 7.98 -10.80 13.68
N ASP A 119 8.06 -11.12 14.97
CA ASP A 119 7.19 -10.60 16.03
C ASP A 119 7.24 -9.06 16.11
N PHE A 120 8.44 -8.48 15.99
CA PHE A 120 8.60 -7.03 15.89
C PHE A 120 7.85 -6.42 14.70
N PHE A 121 7.92 -7.07 13.54
CA PHE A 121 7.22 -6.62 12.32
C PHE A 121 5.71 -6.80 12.45
N ILE A 122 5.23 -7.84 13.13
CA ILE A 122 3.82 -8.16 13.35
C ILE A 122 3.13 -7.14 14.25
N ASP A 123 3.72 -6.85 15.41
CA ASP A 123 3.14 -5.95 16.42
C ASP A 123 3.05 -4.52 15.91
N SER A 124 4.13 -4.08 15.26
CA SER A 124 4.21 -2.84 14.52
C SER A 124 3.05 -2.70 13.52
N LEU A 125 2.75 -3.78 12.81
CA LEU A 125 1.78 -3.82 11.73
C LEU A 125 0.32 -3.93 12.20
N MET A 126 0.05 -4.66 13.30
CA MET A 126 -1.28 -4.63 13.95
C MET A 126 -1.64 -3.21 14.38
N ASN A 127 -0.69 -2.50 14.98
CA ASN A 127 -0.90 -1.12 15.42
C ASN A 127 -1.27 -0.19 14.24
N PHE A 128 -0.68 -0.40 13.06
CA PHE A 128 -1.02 0.35 11.86
C PHE A 128 -2.42 0.01 11.30
N VAL A 129 -2.74 -1.27 11.15
CA VAL A 129 -4.03 -1.71 10.58
C VAL A 129 -5.18 -1.27 11.49
N THR A 130 -5.04 -1.44 12.80
CA THR A 130 -6.02 -0.97 13.78
C THR A 130 -6.21 0.55 13.72
N ALA A 131 -5.15 1.32 13.46
CA ALA A 131 -5.23 2.77 13.34
C ALA A 131 -5.98 3.25 12.09
N ILE A 132 -5.95 2.51 10.98
CA ILE A 132 -6.49 2.96 9.68
C ILE A 132 -7.77 2.25 9.26
N ALA A 133 -8.10 1.10 9.86
CA ALA A 133 -9.40 0.45 9.64
C ALA A 133 -10.60 1.24 10.21
N TRP A 134 -10.36 2.25 11.07
CA TRP A 134 -11.42 2.95 11.83
C TRP A 134 -11.42 4.50 11.75
N PRO A 135 -11.09 5.22 10.65
CA PRO A 135 -10.98 6.68 10.69
C PRO A 135 -12.36 7.35 10.84
N ALA A 136 -13.43 6.73 10.32
CA ALA A 136 -14.78 7.29 10.34
C ALA A 136 -15.40 7.36 11.75
N TYR A 137 -14.98 6.52 12.69
CA TYR A 137 -15.56 6.45 14.04
C TYR A 137 -14.68 7.12 15.12
N TRP A 138 -13.35 7.14 14.98
CA TRP A 138 -12.45 7.74 16.00
C TRP A 138 -12.33 9.26 15.91
N LEU A 139 -12.59 9.88 14.75
CA LEU A 139 -12.50 11.34 14.57
C LEU A 139 -13.41 12.14 15.54
N ALA A 140 -14.43 11.50 16.12
CA ALA A 140 -15.32 12.09 17.11
C ALA A 140 -14.87 11.90 18.58
N ARG A 141 -13.85 11.08 18.88
CA ARG A 141 -13.46 10.65 20.24
C ARG A 141 -11.94 10.59 20.48
N VAL A 142 -11.18 11.42 19.76
CA VAL A 142 -9.74 11.27 19.55
C VAL A 142 -8.93 11.15 20.87
N GLN A 143 -8.30 9.98 21.07
CA GLN A 143 -7.05 9.85 21.82
C GLN A 143 -5.97 10.67 21.11
N GLU A 144 -5.22 11.49 21.85
CA GLU A 144 -4.63 12.75 21.37
C GLU A 144 -3.76 12.71 20.08
N HIS A 145 -3.29 11.56 19.58
CA HIS A 145 -2.29 11.50 18.49
C HIS A 145 -2.51 10.45 17.38
N GLN A 146 -3.60 9.68 17.38
CA GLN A 146 -3.82 8.64 16.36
C GLN A 146 -4.11 9.19 14.95
N TRP A 147 -4.64 10.41 14.85
CA TRP A 147 -4.90 11.10 13.57
C TRP A 147 -3.61 11.35 12.76
N LEU A 148 -2.45 11.46 13.43
CA LEU A 148 -1.15 11.65 12.77
C LEU A 148 -0.81 10.47 11.87
N TRP A 149 -1.17 9.25 12.26
CA TRP A 149 -0.90 8.05 11.48
C TRP A 149 -1.63 8.09 10.13
N VAL A 150 -2.90 8.47 10.15
CA VAL A 150 -3.72 8.59 8.93
C VAL A 150 -3.18 9.70 8.03
N LEU A 151 -2.84 10.86 8.59
CA LEU A 151 -2.29 11.96 7.80
C LEU A 151 -0.94 11.63 7.19
N LEU A 152 -0.06 10.98 7.94
CA LEU A 152 1.26 10.58 7.44
C LEU A 152 1.14 9.48 6.37
N ALA A 153 0.26 8.49 6.56
CA ALA A 153 -0.02 7.47 5.56
C ALA A 153 -0.63 8.08 4.28
N TYR A 154 -1.58 9.01 4.41
CA TYR A 154 -2.18 9.70 3.27
C TYR A 154 -1.16 10.59 2.54
N GLY A 155 -0.34 11.32 3.30
CA GLY A 155 0.77 12.10 2.75
C GLY A 155 1.78 11.24 2.00
N ALA A 156 2.13 10.08 2.55
CA ALA A 156 2.96 9.07 1.91
C ALA A 156 2.36 8.51 0.63
N TYR A 157 1.06 8.20 0.61
CA TYR A 157 0.34 7.78 -0.60
C TYR A 157 0.46 8.83 -1.70
N LEU A 158 0.18 10.11 -1.39
CA LEU A 158 0.34 11.20 -2.36
C LEU A 158 1.79 11.35 -2.83
N ALA A 159 2.75 11.24 -1.91
CA ALA A 159 4.17 11.31 -2.24
C ALA A 159 4.61 10.15 -3.14
N GLY A 160 4.13 8.93 -2.89
CA GLY A 160 4.43 7.73 -3.67
C GLY A 160 3.92 7.85 -5.10
N MET A 161 2.67 8.30 -5.29
CA MET A 161 2.13 8.57 -6.63
C MET A 161 2.97 9.59 -7.41
N ARG A 162 3.33 10.71 -6.76
CA ARG A 162 4.14 11.75 -7.40
C ARG A 162 5.56 11.28 -7.71
N ALA A 163 6.15 10.48 -6.82
CA ALA A 163 7.46 9.89 -7.04
C ALA A 163 7.43 8.92 -8.23
N ALA A 164 6.44 8.03 -8.31
CA ALA A 164 6.28 7.09 -9.41
C ALA A 164 6.12 7.80 -10.76
N ARG A 165 5.28 8.84 -10.79
CA ARG A 165 5.07 9.67 -11.99
C ARG A 165 6.35 10.34 -12.45
N ARG A 166 7.05 11.04 -11.54
CA ARG A 166 8.32 11.72 -11.86
C ARG A 166 9.38 10.74 -12.34
N TYR A 167 9.44 9.56 -11.73
CA TYR A 167 10.37 8.51 -12.14
C TYR A 167 10.08 8.04 -13.56
N CYS A 168 8.81 7.76 -13.88
CA CYS A 168 8.43 7.31 -15.22
C CYS A 168 8.62 8.40 -16.30
N GLN A 169 8.29 9.66 -15.98
CA GLN A 169 8.51 10.79 -16.90
C GLN A 169 10.00 10.98 -17.24
N ARG A 170 10.90 10.80 -16.25
CA ARG A 170 12.35 10.85 -16.49
C ARG A 170 12.82 9.75 -17.42
N GLN A 171 12.35 8.52 -17.22
CA GLN A 171 12.71 7.41 -18.10
C GLN A 171 12.28 7.64 -19.56
N LEU A 172 11.08 8.22 -19.77
CA LEU A 172 10.59 8.54 -21.11
C LEU A 172 11.38 9.66 -21.79
N SER A 173 11.94 10.62 -21.04
CA SER A 173 12.78 11.69 -21.61
C SER A 173 14.20 11.25 -21.99
N GLU A 174 14.65 10.11 -21.48
CA GLU A 174 15.98 9.54 -21.73
C GLU A 174 15.97 8.45 -22.83
N SER A 175 14.80 8.12 -23.38
CA SER A 175 14.56 7.09 -24.40
C SER A 175 14.40 7.70 -25.80
#